data_AF-G4ZJW8-F1
#
_entry.id   AF-G4ZJW8-F1
#
_cell.length_a   1.000
_cell.length_b   1.000
_cell.length_c   1.000
_cell.angle_alpha   90.00
_cell.angle_beta   90.00
_cell.angle_gamma   90.00
#
_symmetry.space_group_name_H-M   'P 1'
#
loop_
_entity.id
_entity.type
_entity.pdbx_description
1 polymer ?
#
loop_
_entity_poly.entity_id
_entity_poly.type
_entity_poly.pdbx_seq_one_letter_code
_entity_poly.pdbx_strand_id
1 'polypeptide(L)'
;MKLGGGRGARSKKPAPTRKKVGRPKKNYRRTCPHCPRKLKTAQGLKKHLAKKLKCDLASVAARAAARKESNRRAAKHYYARKKKGVPLEAWQAMFPTTRDIARFRAQR
;
A
#
# COMPACT_ATOMS: atom_id res chain seq x y z
N MET A 1 -20.92 21.17 -33.80
CA MET A 1 -21.43 21.02 -32.41
C MET A 1 -20.28 21.25 -31.44
N LYS A 2 -20.34 22.28 -30.60
CA LYS A 2 -19.24 22.74 -29.74
C LYS A 2 -19.42 22.12 -28.34
N LEU A 3 -18.63 21.13 -27.97
CA LEU A 3 -18.68 20.51 -26.64
C LEU A 3 -17.87 21.36 -25.64
N GLY A 4 -18.55 22.28 -24.97
CA GLY A 4 -17.97 23.05 -23.87
C GLY A 4 -17.73 22.16 -22.65
N GLY A 5 -16.46 21.91 -22.32
CA GLY A 5 -16.06 21.19 -21.11
C GLY A 5 -16.41 21.98 -19.85
N GLY A 6 -17.50 21.57 -19.18
CA GLY A 6 -17.90 22.11 -17.88
C GLY A 6 -16.85 21.82 -16.81
N ARG A 7 -16.33 22.89 -16.19
CA ARG A 7 -15.51 22.80 -14.98
C ARG A 7 -16.38 22.27 -13.84
N GLY A 8 -16.25 20.98 -13.53
CA GLY A 8 -16.95 20.32 -12.44
C GLY A 8 -16.81 21.08 -11.12
N ALA A 9 -17.95 21.26 -10.44
CA ALA A 9 -18.04 21.98 -9.18
C ALA A 9 -17.05 21.42 -8.14
N ARG A 10 -16.23 22.31 -7.58
CA ARG A 10 -15.32 21.96 -6.48
C ARG A 10 -16.14 21.69 -5.23
N SER A 11 -16.42 20.43 -4.93
CA SER A 11 -17.12 20.02 -3.70
C SER A 11 -16.42 20.63 -2.48
N LYS A 12 -17.17 21.40 -1.68
CA LYS A 12 -16.68 21.98 -0.41
C LYS A 12 -16.17 20.83 0.46
N LYS A 13 -14.91 20.91 0.92
CA LYS A 13 -14.35 19.90 1.82
C LYS A 13 -15.20 19.88 3.10
N PRO A 14 -15.61 18.70 3.60
CA PRO A 14 -16.36 18.61 4.85
C PRO A 14 -15.53 19.20 6.00
N ALA A 15 -16.24 19.83 6.95
CA ALA A 15 -15.65 20.42 8.14
C ALA A 15 -14.80 19.39 8.91
N PRO A 16 -13.63 19.78 9.46
CA PRO A 16 -12.78 18.85 10.19
C PRO A 16 -13.51 18.36 11.44
N THR A 17 -13.86 17.07 11.49
CA THR A 17 -14.50 16.45 12.65
C THR A 17 -13.56 16.50 13.86
N ARG A 18 -14.12 16.79 15.05
CA ARG A 18 -13.38 16.75 16.32
C ARG A 18 -12.70 15.39 16.47
N LYS A 19 -11.40 15.40 16.77
CA LYS A 19 -10.62 14.17 16.94
C LYS A 19 -11.14 13.41 18.18
N LYS A 20 -11.53 12.15 18.01
CA LYS A 20 -11.96 11.26 19.09
C LYS A 20 -10.88 11.18 20.18
N VAL A 21 -11.29 11.33 21.44
CA VAL A 21 -10.40 11.24 22.60
C VAL A 21 -9.74 9.85 22.61
N GLY A 22 -8.42 9.77 22.82
CA GLY A 22 -7.66 8.51 22.76
C GLY A 22 -7.08 8.13 21.38
N ARG A 23 -7.35 8.88 20.30
CA ARG A 23 -6.69 8.62 19.01
C ARG A 23 -5.18 8.92 19.12
N PRO A 24 -4.28 7.95 18.84
CA PRO A 24 -2.84 8.20 18.89
C PRO A 24 -2.44 9.39 18.02
N LYS A 25 -1.72 10.36 18.61
CA LYS A 25 -1.22 11.53 17.88
C LYS A 25 -0.20 11.03 16.86
N LYS A 26 -0.53 11.11 15.57
CA LYS A 26 0.42 10.77 14.49
C LYS A 26 1.60 11.72 14.54
N ASN A 27 2.69 11.30 15.18
CA ASN A 27 3.95 12.04 15.20
C ASN A 27 4.66 11.81 13.87
N TYR A 28 4.43 12.71 12.91
CA TYR A 28 5.21 12.70 11.69
C TYR A 28 6.58 13.26 11.99
N ARG A 29 7.61 12.40 11.94
CA ARG A 29 9.01 12.82 12.01
C ARG A 29 9.24 13.97 11.03
N ARG A 30 9.96 14.99 11.48
CA ARG A 30 10.33 16.17 10.68
C ARG A 30 11.82 16.23 10.37
N THR A 31 12.56 15.25 10.86
CA THR A 31 14.00 15.11 10.70
C THR A 31 14.28 14.05 9.64
N CYS A 32 15.26 14.31 8.78
CA CYS A 32 15.74 13.29 7.87
C CYS A 32 16.62 12.29 8.64
N PRO A 33 16.46 10.96 8.45
CA PRO A 33 17.33 9.97 9.06
C PRO A 33 18.73 9.91 8.41
N HIS A 34 18.91 10.47 7.22
CA HIS A 34 20.17 10.40 6.46
C HIS A 34 20.95 11.71 6.42
N CYS A 35 20.37 12.81 6.92
CA CYS A 35 21.09 14.09 6.96
C CYS A 35 20.60 14.95 8.13
N PRO A 36 21.39 15.92 8.62
CA PRO A 36 21.05 16.74 9.78
C PRO A 36 19.90 17.74 9.52
N ARG A 37 19.29 17.71 8.33
CA ARG A 37 18.25 18.67 7.94
C ARG A 37 16.95 18.40 8.69
N LYS A 38 16.48 19.41 9.42
CA LYS A 38 15.14 19.47 10.03
C LYS A 38 14.21 20.28 9.13
N LEU A 39 13.04 19.74 8.78
CA LEU A 39 12.07 20.39 7.91
C LEU A 39 10.87 20.91 8.69
N LYS A 40 10.31 22.04 8.25
CA LYS A 40 9.17 22.70 8.93
C LYS A 40 7.90 21.84 8.90
N THR A 41 7.70 21.05 7.85
CA THR A 41 6.49 20.23 7.64
C THR A 41 6.83 18.79 7.28
N ALA A 42 5.94 17.86 7.64
CA ALA A 42 6.05 16.44 7.27
C ALA A 42 6.04 16.22 5.75
N GLN A 43 5.25 17.03 5.02
CA GLN A 43 5.24 16.99 3.56
C GLN A 43 6.57 17.46 2.97
N GLY A 44 7.22 18.44 3.60
CA GLY A 44 8.59 18.84 3.29
C GLY A 44 9.56 17.68 3.43
N LEU A 45 9.49 16.92 4.52
CA LEU A 45 10.32 15.72 4.71
C LEU A 45 10.08 14.68 3.61
N LYS A 46 8.83 14.39 3.25
CA LYS A 46 8.52 13.45 2.16
C LYS A 46 9.16 13.88 0.83
N LYS A 47 9.06 15.17 0.47
CA LYS A 47 9.71 15.72 -0.74
C LYS A 47 11.23 15.67 -0.65
N HIS A 48 11.79 15.97 0.51
CA HIS A 48 13.22 15.90 0.77
C HIS A 48 13.76 14.47 0.58
N LEU A 49 13.09 13.48 1.18
CA LEU A 49 13.44 12.07 1.04
C LEU A 49 13.31 11.63 -0.42
N ALA A 50 12.25 12.00 -1.12
CA ALA A 50 12.10 11.67 -2.55
C ALA A 50 13.21 12.27 -3.43
N LYS A 51 13.72 13.47 -3.09
CA LYS A 51 14.83 14.11 -3.82
C LYS A 51 16.19 13.51 -3.48
N LYS A 52 16.46 13.25 -2.19
CA LYS A 52 17.75 12.74 -1.71
C LYS A 52 17.89 11.24 -1.92
N LEU A 53 16.83 10.48 -1.68
CA LEU A 53 16.74 9.04 -1.92
C LEU A 53 15.92 8.83 -3.19
N LYS A 54 16.51 9.16 -4.35
CA LYS A 54 15.95 8.69 -5.61
C LYS A 54 15.97 7.16 -5.53
N CYS A 55 14.82 6.51 -5.67
CA CYS A 55 14.83 5.07 -5.91
C CYS A 55 15.57 4.85 -7.22
N ASP A 56 16.60 4.02 -7.19
CA ASP A 56 17.28 3.57 -8.39
C ASP A 56 16.25 2.99 -9.38
N LEU A 57 16.33 3.43 -10.64
CA LEU A 57 15.40 3.03 -11.69
C LEU A 57 15.44 1.52 -11.92
N ALA A 58 16.62 0.90 -11.82
CA ALA A 58 16.75 -0.55 -11.92
C ALA A 58 16.02 -1.24 -10.77
N SER A 59 16.19 -0.75 -9.54
CA SER A 59 15.46 -1.23 -8.36
C SER A 59 13.94 -1.01 -8.44
N VAL A 60 13.45 0.03 -9.13
CA VAL A 60 12.01 0.22 -9.41
C VAL A 60 11.52 -0.79 -10.44
N ALA A 61 12.27 -0.97 -11.54
CA ALA A 61 11.95 -1.94 -12.58
C ALA A 61 11.93 -3.38 -12.04
N ALA A 62 12.90 -3.75 -11.20
CA ALA A 62 12.97 -5.05 -10.54
C ALA A 62 11.72 -5.31 -9.67
N ARG A 63 11.28 -4.32 -8.87
CA ARG A 63 10.04 -4.42 -8.09
C ARG A 63 8.80 -4.54 -8.98
N ALA A 64 8.77 -3.85 -10.12
CA ALA A 64 7.67 -3.95 -11.07
C ALA A 64 7.63 -5.34 -11.73
N ALA A 65 8.79 -5.89 -12.12
CA ALA A 65 8.92 -7.24 -12.66
C ALA A 65 8.49 -8.30 -11.65
N ALA A 66 8.96 -8.21 -10.40
CA ALA A 66 8.56 -9.10 -9.31
C ALA A 66 7.04 -9.07 -9.04
N ARG A 67 6.42 -7.88 -9.08
CA ARG A 67 4.94 -7.77 -8.99
C ARG A 67 4.25 -8.45 -10.17
N LYS A 68 4.76 -8.26 -11.39
CA LYS A 68 4.20 -8.89 -12.60
C LYS A 68 4.27 -10.40 -12.52
N GLU A 69 5.40 -10.95 -12.07
CA GLU A 69 5.60 -12.37 -11.85
C GLU A 69 4.69 -12.93 -10.76
N SER A 70 4.62 -12.26 -9.59
CA SER A 70 3.71 -12.61 -8.50
C SER A 70 2.26 -12.64 -8.99
N ASN A 71 1.83 -11.65 -9.76
CA ASN A 71 0.48 -11.60 -10.33
C ASN A 71 0.23 -12.74 -11.31
N ARG A 72 1.20 -13.08 -12.17
CA ARG A 72 1.09 -14.24 -13.08
C ARG A 72 0.95 -15.55 -12.30
N ARG A 73 1.73 -15.73 -11.23
CA ARG A 73 1.66 -16.91 -10.37
C ARG A 73 0.30 -17.01 -9.68
N ALA A 74 -0.20 -15.90 -9.13
CA ALA A 74 -1.52 -15.83 -8.51
C ALA A 74 -2.64 -16.14 -9.53
N ALA A 75 -2.55 -15.61 -10.75
CA ALA A 75 -3.50 -15.88 -11.82
C ALA A 75 -3.51 -17.37 -12.21
N LYS A 76 -2.33 -17.97 -12.44
CA LYS A 76 -2.21 -19.41 -12.73
C LYS A 76 -2.85 -20.25 -11.62
N HIS A 77 -2.58 -19.91 -10.37
CA HIS A 77 -3.13 -20.59 -9.20
C HIS A 77 -4.66 -20.47 -9.14
N TYR A 78 -5.21 -19.27 -9.40
CA TYR A 78 -6.64 -19.02 -9.47
C TYR A 78 -7.33 -19.88 -10.54
N TYR A 79 -6.82 -19.89 -11.77
CA TYR A 79 -7.41 -20.67 -12.86
C TYR A 79 -7.24 -22.18 -12.67
N ALA A 80 -6.10 -22.63 -12.13
CA ALA A 80 -5.89 -24.04 -11.80
C ALA A 80 -6.90 -24.53 -10.75
N ARG A 81 -7.13 -23.76 -9.69
CA ARG A 81 -8.18 -24.05 -8.69
C ARG A 81 -9.56 -24.13 -9.34
N LYS A 82 -9.92 -23.14 -10.18
CA LYS A 82 -11.22 -23.09 -10.86
C LYS A 82 -11.42 -24.30 -11.77
N LYS A 83 -10.41 -24.71 -12.53
CA LYS A 83 -10.45 -25.89 -13.42
C LYS A 83 -10.66 -27.20 -12.63
N LYS A 84 -10.11 -27.30 -11.42
CA LYS A 84 -10.27 -28.46 -10.55
C LYS A 84 -11.57 -28.45 -9.72
N GLY A 85 -12.39 -27.39 -9.82
CA GLY A 85 -13.64 -27.27 -9.08
C GLY A 85 -13.49 -27.16 -7.56
N VAL A 86 -12.29 -26.89 -7.06
CA VAL A 86 -12.02 -26.89 -5.61
C VAL A 86 -12.58 -25.60 -4.96
N PRO A 87 -13.39 -25.71 -3.89
CA PRO A 87 -13.83 -24.56 -3.11
C PRO A 87 -12.65 -23.71 -2.60
N LEU A 88 -12.85 -22.39 -2.48
CA LEU A 88 -11.76 -21.48 -2.11
C LEU A 88 -11.17 -21.83 -0.73
N GLU A 89 -12.03 -22.13 0.24
CA GLU A 89 -11.65 -22.44 1.61
C GLU A 89 -10.77 -23.70 1.69
N ALA A 90 -11.19 -24.78 1.03
CA ALA A 90 -10.42 -26.02 0.94
C ALA A 90 -9.04 -25.79 0.29
N TRP A 91 -8.99 -24.91 -0.71
CA TRP A 91 -7.75 -24.54 -1.38
C TRP A 91 -6.82 -23.69 -0.51
N GLN A 92 -7.37 -22.77 0.29
CA GLN A 92 -6.59 -21.97 1.25
C GLN A 92 -6.09 -22.82 2.42
N ALA A 93 -6.87 -23.79 2.89
CA ALA A 93 -6.47 -24.72 3.94
C ALA A 93 -5.24 -25.58 3.56
N MET A 94 -5.07 -25.90 2.27
CA MET A 94 -3.89 -26.62 1.76
C MET A 94 -2.60 -25.78 1.76
N PHE A 95 -2.70 -24.46 1.76
CA PHE A 95 -1.55 -23.53 1.73
C PHE A 95 -1.71 -22.45 2.81
N PRO A 96 -1.61 -22.80 4.10
CA PRO A 96 -1.78 -21.84 5.18
C PRO A 96 -0.75 -20.73 5.08
N THR A 97 -1.19 -19.48 5.23
CA THR A 97 -0.28 -18.34 5.20
C THR A 97 0.59 -18.31 6.44
N THR A 98 1.69 -17.55 6.42
CA THR A 98 2.51 -17.31 7.61
C THR A 98 1.71 -16.77 8.79
N ARG A 99 0.63 -16.02 8.52
CA ARG A 99 -0.28 -15.52 9.55
C ARG A 99 -1.13 -16.64 10.15
N ASP A 100 -1.55 -17.60 9.34
CA ASP A 100 -2.30 -18.78 9.80
C ASP A 100 -1.38 -19.70 10.62
N ILE A 101 -0.15 -19.94 10.15
CA ILE A 101 0.87 -20.72 10.88
C ILE A 101 1.18 -20.08 12.24
N ALA A 102 1.35 -18.75 12.29
CA ALA A 102 1.57 -18.03 13.54
C ALA A 102 0.37 -18.15 14.51
N ARG A 103 -0.86 -18.11 13.98
CA ARG A 103 -2.09 -18.27 14.77
C ARG A 103 -2.24 -19.69 15.31
N PHE A 104 -1.87 -20.71 14.54
CA PHE A 104 -1.84 -22.10 15.00
C PHE A 104 -0.79 -22.31 16.09
N ARG A 105 0.39 -21.71 15.96
CA ARG A 105 1.45 -21.78 17.00
C ARG A 105 1.06 -21.08 18.31
N ALA A 106 0.27 -20.02 18.25
CA ALA A 106 -0.16 -19.28 19.44
C ALA A 106 -1.33 -19.94 20.20
N GLN A 107 -1.98 -20.94 19.61
CA GLN A 107 -3.09 -21.70 20.23
C GLN A 107 -2.61 -23.02 20.86
N ARG A 108 -1.31 -23.28 20.85
CA ARG A 108 -0.67 -24.49 21.32
C ARG A 108 0.29 -24.15 22.45
#